data_AF-A0A2T3G9E7-F1
#
_entry.id   AF-A0A2T3G9E7-F1
#
_cell.length_a   1.000
_cell.length_b   1.000
_cell.length_c   1.000
_cell.angle_alpha   90.00
_cell.angle_beta   90.00
_cell.angle_gamma   90.00
#
_symmetry.space_group_name_H-M   'P 1'
#
loop_
_entity.id
_entity.type
_entity.pdbx_description
1 polymer ?
#
loop_
_entity_poly.entity_id
_entity_poly.type
_entity_poly.pdbx_seq_one_letter_code
_entity_poly.pdbx_strand_id
1 'polypeptide(L)'
;MDRVRIIFDFPDRASARAWLFRLRELGLESPKATVEDEQQLNVKRNGPKLARWLLTHEGWHLVADAANRSAARKAAYKINNGIRRGFETGAFEARARLDESGSWIVEARVRPRADAIGESGADMDPLF
;
A
#
# COMPACT_ATOMS: atom_id res chain seq x y z
N MET A 1 0.33 -32.15 1.75
CA MET A 1 0.44 -31.63 0.38
C MET A 1 1.89 -31.29 0.15
N ASP A 2 2.55 -32.02 -0.73
CA ASP A 2 3.95 -31.74 -1.08
C ASP A 2 4.01 -30.49 -1.94
N ARG A 3 4.89 -29.57 -1.57
CA ARG A 3 5.07 -28.30 -2.27
C ARG A 3 6.33 -28.37 -3.10
N VAL A 4 6.18 -28.32 -4.42
CA VAL A 4 7.30 -28.28 -5.37
C VAL A 4 7.59 -26.83 -5.75
N ARG A 5 8.86 -26.42 -5.72
CA ARG A 5 9.31 -25.10 -6.17
C ARG A 5 10.03 -25.24 -7.51
N ILE A 6 9.63 -24.44 -8.49
CA ILE A 6 10.26 -24.35 -9.81
C ILE A 6 10.76 -22.92 -9.97
N ILE A 7 12.01 -22.76 -10.39
CA ILE A 7 12.68 -21.46 -10.59
C ILE A 7 12.92 -21.29 -12.09
N PHE A 8 12.53 -20.14 -12.63
CA PHE A 8 12.78 -19.75 -14.02
C PHE A 8 13.75 -18.57 -14.01
N ASP A 9 14.86 -18.73 -14.73
CA ASP A 9 15.85 -17.67 -14.90
C ASP A 9 15.65 -17.00 -16.26
N PHE A 10 15.73 -15.66 -16.29
CA PHE A 10 15.49 -14.85 -17.48
C PHE A 10 16.65 -13.88 -17.68
N PRO A 11 17.05 -13.61 -18.93
CA PRO A 11 18.17 -12.71 -19.21
C PRO A 11 17.90 -11.26 -18.77
N ASP A 12 16.63 -10.85 -18.69
CA ASP A 12 16.21 -9.52 -18.29
C ASP A 12 14.73 -9.49 -17.82
N ARG A 13 14.33 -8.36 -17.23
CA ARG A 13 12.96 -8.17 -16.69
C ARG A 13 11.88 -8.12 -17.76
N ALA A 14 12.19 -7.63 -18.97
CA ALA A 14 11.22 -7.59 -20.07
C ALA A 14 10.90 -9.00 -20.56
N SER A 15 11.91 -9.86 -20.65
CA SER A 15 11.78 -11.29 -20.96
C SER A 15 10.89 -12.02 -19.95
N ALA A 16 11.08 -11.77 -18.64
CA ALA A 16 10.22 -12.33 -17.59
C ALA A 16 8.76 -11.85 -17.69
N ARG A 17 8.54 -10.55 -17.99
CA ARG A 17 7.19 -9.98 -18.16
C ARG A 17 6.48 -10.53 -19.39
N ALA A 18 7.18 -10.69 -20.50
CA ALA A 18 6.65 -11.25 -21.73
C ALA A 18 6.19 -12.70 -21.50
N TRP A 19 6.98 -13.49 -20.77
CA TRP A 19 6.62 -14.86 -20.39
C TRP A 19 5.35 -14.91 -19.52
N LEU A 20 5.26 -14.09 -18.47
CA LEU A 20 4.05 -14.01 -17.64
C LEU A 20 2.81 -13.58 -18.43
N PHE A 21 2.97 -12.65 -19.36
CA PHE A 21 1.88 -12.21 -20.23
C PHE A 21 1.39 -13.35 -21.13
N ARG A 22 2.31 -14.12 -21.72
CA ARG A 22 1.97 -15.31 -22.50
C ARG A 22 1.22 -16.37 -21.71
N LEU A 23 1.57 -16.59 -20.44
CA LEU A 23 0.82 -17.53 -19.59
C LEU A 23 -0.64 -17.10 -19.39
N ARG A 24 -0.89 -15.79 -19.25
CA ARG A 24 -2.26 -15.25 -19.17
C ARG A 24 -3.03 -15.43 -20.47
N GLU A 25 -2.40 -15.17 -21.62
CA GLU A 25 -3.04 -15.37 -22.92
C GLU A 25 -3.42 -16.83 -23.18
N LEU A 26 -2.65 -17.78 -22.64
CA LEU A 26 -2.94 -19.20 -22.72
C LEU A 26 -4.01 -19.68 -21.71
N GLY A 27 -4.60 -18.77 -20.92
CA GLY A 27 -5.60 -19.09 -19.91
C GLY A 27 -5.04 -19.89 -18.72
N LEU A 28 -3.71 -19.95 -18.56
CA LEU A 28 -3.07 -20.63 -17.45
C LEU A 28 -3.06 -19.71 -16.23
N GLU A 29 -3.27 -20.30 -15.05
CA GLU A 29 -3.08 -19.58 -13.80
C GLU A 29 -1.63 -19.09 -13.74
N SER A 30 -1.46 -17.76 -13.80
CA SER A 30 -0.12 -17.18 -13.80
C SER A 30 0.52 -17.42 -12.43
N PRO A 31 1.68 -18.09 -12.37
CA PRO A 31 2.37 -18.29 -11.12
C PRO A 31 2.68 -16.92 -10.51
N LYS A 32 2.52 -16.82 -9.19
CA LYS A 32 2.90 -15.61 -8.45
C LYS A 32 4.42 -15.47 -8.54
N ALA A 33 4.89 -14.64 -9.47
CA ALA A 33 6.31 -14.41 -9.69
C ALA A 33 6.94 -13.78 -8.45
N THR A 34 7.88 -14.49 -7.83
CA THR A 34 8.79 -13.94 -6.83
C THR A 34 10.09 -13.59 -7.54
N VAL A 35 10.30 -12.30 -7.80
CA VAL A 35 11.57 -11.79 -8.35
C VAL A 35 12.55 -11.71 -7.18
N GLU A 36 13.71 -12.37 -7.26
CA GLU A 36 14.70 -12.35 -6.16
C GLU A 36 15.21 -10.93 -5.85
N ASP A 37 15.16 -10.02 -6.84
CA ASP A 37 15.47 -8.59 -6.69
C ASP A 37 14.27 -7.71 -6.28
N GLU A 38 13.07 -8.27 -6.13
CA GLU A 38 12.11 -7.70 -5.18
C GLU A 38 12.51 -8.16 -3.78
N GLN A 39 13.71 -7.75 -3.36
CA GLN A 39 13.83 -7.32 -1.97
C GLN A 39 12.70 -6.31 -1.80
N GLN A 40 11.62 -6.74 -1.14
CA GLN A 40 10.66 -5.84 -0.56
C GLN A 40 11.48 -4.68 -0.01
N LEU A 41 11.26 -3.48 -0.54
CA LEU A 41 11.86 -2.24 -0.08
C LEU A 41 11.32 -1.92 1.33
N ASN A 42 11.44 -2.88 2.25
CA ASN A 42 11.42 -2.75 3.69
C ASN A 42 12.68 -1.99 4.16
N VAL A 43 13.10 -0.99 3.38
CA VAL A 43 13.88 0.11 3.91
C VAL A 43 12.97 0.75 4.94
N LYS A 44 13.22 0.41 6.20
CA LYS A 44 12.52 0.94 7.37
C LYS A 44 12.72 2.45 7.39
N ARG A 45 11.83 3.17 6.69
CA ARG A 45 11.88 4.63 6.60
C ARG A 45 11.47 5.20 7.95
N ASN A 46 12.29 6.08 8.51
CA ASN A 46 11.90 6.88 9.68
C ASN A 46 10.66 7.71 9.36
N GLY A 47 9.84 8.02 10.37
CA GLY A 47 8.52 8.66 10.20
C GLY A 47 8.47 9.82 9.18
N PRO A 48 9.35 10.84 9.28
CA PRO A 48 9.39 11.93 8.29
C PRO A 48 9.77 11.50 6.87
N LYS A 49 10.72 10.58 6.72
CA LYS A 49 11.13 10.06 5.41
C LYS A 49 10.01 9.23 4.78
N LEU A 50 9.28 8.48 5.59
CA LEU A 50 8.13 7.68 5.13
C LEU A 50 7.00 8.59 4.65
N ALA A 51 6.64 9.61 5.43
CA ALA A 51 5.61 10.55 5.04
C ALA A 51 5.94 11.28 3.73
N ARG A 52 7.18 11.77 3.59
CA ARG A 52 7.64 12.39 2.33
C ARG A 52 7.60 11.44 1.14
N TRP A 53 7.90 10.16 1.35
CA TRP A 53 7.83 9.15 0.30
C TRP A 53 6.39 8.85 -0.11
N LEU A 54 5.46 8.76 0.85
CA LEU A 54 4.04 8.55 0.57
C LEU A 54 3.44 9.70 -0.27
N LEU A 55 3.90 10.94 -0.07
CA LEU A 55 3.47 12.09 -0.89
C LEU A 55 3.78 11.94 -2.38
N THR A 56 4.77 11.12 -2.75
CA THR A 56 5.15 10.90 -4.15
C THR A 56 4.77 9.52 -4.68
N HIS A 57 4.14 8.68 -3.85
CA HIS A 57 3.76 7.31 -4.19
C HIS A 57 2.29 7.10 -3.84
N GLU A 58 1.43 7.28 -4.85
CA GLU A 58 -0.01 7.11 -4.71
C GLU A 58 -0.40 5.66 -4.40
N GLY A 59 -1.56 5.47 -3.78
CA GLY A 59 -2.08 4.15 -3.44
C GLY A 59 -1.63 3.62 -2.07
N TRP A 60 -2.09 2.41 -1.74
CA TRP A 60 -1.80 1.76 -0.47
C TRP A 60 -0.42 1.10 -0.50
N HIS A 61 0.42 1.44 0.48
CA HIS A 61 1.78 0.90 0.59
C HIS A 61 1.99 0.24 1.94
N LEU A 62 2.69 -0.90 1.95
CA LEU A 62 3.16 -1.53 3.19
C LEU A 62 4.18 -0.62 3.88
N VAL A 63 3.93 -0.27 5.14
CA VAL A 63 4.80 0.63 5.90
C VAL A 63 5.36 0.03 7.19
N ALA A 64 4.79 -1.07 7.68
CA ALA A 64 5.32 -1.83 8.79
C ALA A 64 4.72 -3.23 8.89
N ASP A 65 5.55 -4.19 9.27
CA ASP A 65 5.13 -5.46 9.85
C ASP A 65 4.89 -5.29 11.35
N ALA A 66 3.86 -5.94 11.87
CA ALA A 66 3.45 -5.86 13.26
C ALA A 66 3.41 -7.25 13.90
N ALA A 67 3.94 -7.36 15.12
CA ALA A 67 3.97 -8.62 15.85
C ALA A 67 2.57 -9.19 16.16
N ASN A 68 1.54 -8.34 16.22
CA ASN A 68 0.16 -8.74 16.48
C ASN A 68 -0.84 -7.66 16.05
N ARG A 69 -2.14 -8.00 16.12
CA ARG A 69 -3.27 -7.12 15.80
C ARG A 69 -3.26 -5.80 16.57
N SER A 70 -2.94 -5.85 17.86
CA SER A 70 -2.94 -4.67 18.73
C SER A 70 -1.86 -3.68 18.31
N ALA A 71 -0.65 -4.18 18.04
CA ALA A 71 0.45 -3.37 17.54
C ALA A 71 0.13 -2.73 16.18
N ALA A 72 -0.45 -3.49 15.24
CA ALA A 72 -0.85 -2.97 13.94
C ALA A 72 -1.90 -1.85 14.05
N ARG A 73 -2.93 -2.07 14.88
CA ARG A 73 -3.99 -1.07 15.13
C ARG A 73 -3.44 0.19 15.78
N LYS A 74 -2.56 0.05 16.78
CA LYS A 74 -1.91 1.19 17.44
C LYS A 74 -1.05 1.99 16.47
N ALA A 75 -0.33 1.32 15.59
CA ALA A 75 0.48 1.97 14.56
C ALA A 75 -0.38 2.72 13.53
N ALA A 76 -1.45 2.10 13.03
CA ALA A 76 -2.42 2.76 12.14
C ALA A 76 -3.08 3.96 12.82
N TYR A 77 -3.51 3.81 14.08
CA TYR A 77 -4.08 4.88 14.89
C TYR A 77 -3.14 6.09 15.00
N LYS A 78 -1.86 5.86 15.28
CA LYS A 78 -0.87 6.95 15.37
C LYS A 78 -0.66 7.70 14.07
N ILE A 79 -0.74 7.02 12.92
CA ILE A 79 -0.66 7.67 11.61
C ILE A 79 -1.94 8.47 11.34
N ASN A 80 -3.11 7.86 11.56
CA ASN A 80 -4.41 8.48 11.29
C ASN A 80 -4.68 9.75 12.11
N ASN A 81 -4.09 9.85 13.31
CA ASN A 81 -4.25 10.98 14.22
C ASN A 81 -3.03 11.90 14.26
N GLY A 82 -2.06 11.75 13.35
CA GLY A 82 -0.86 12.60 13.28
C GLY A 82 0.08 12.53 14.50
N ILE A 83 -0.09 11.54 15.37
CA ILE A 83 0.75 11.32 16.56
C ILE A 83 2.16 10.84 16.15
N ARG A 84 2.27 10.15 15.01
CA ARG A 84 3.55 9.67 14.50
C ARG A 84 4.30 10.80 13.81
N ARG A 85 5.57 11.01 14.20
CA ARG A 85 6.45 12.00 13.59
C ARG A 85 6.45 11.90 12.06
N GLY A 86 6.21 13.00 11.35
CA GLY A 86 6.06 13.09 9.89
C GLY A 86 4.62 13.04 9.38
N PHE A 87 3.64 12.63 10.21
CA PHE A 87 2.23 12.47 9.83
C PHE A 87 1.32 13.55 10.44
N GLU A 88 1.90 14.58 11.04
CA GLU A 88 1.20 15.62 11.82
C GLU A 88 0.17 16.40 11.00
N THR A 89 0.32 16.43 9.68
CA THR A 89 -0.56 17.18 8.76
C THR A 89 -1.97 16.57 8.61
N GLY A 90 -2.19 15.34 9.07
CA GLY A 90 -3.47 14.63 8.87
C GLY A 90 -3.73 14.22 7.41
N ALA A 91 -2.80 14.48 6.49
CA ALA A 91 -2.92 14.20 5.06
C ALA A 91 -2.84 12.69 4.71
N PHE A 92 -2.68 11.84 5.71
CA PHE A 92 -2.45 10.41 5.52
C PHE A 92 -3.56 9.59 6.15
N GLU A 93 -3.77 8.41 5.59
CA GLU A 93 -4.59 7.37 6.20
C GLU A 93 -3.81 6.05 6.22
N ALA A 94 -4.08 5.26 7.24
CA ALA A 94 -3.46 3.98 7.49
C ALA A 94 -4.47 2.95 7.99
N ARG A 95 -4.24 1.69 7.61
CA ARG A 95 -5.05 0.54 8.00
C ARG A 95 -4.19 -0.61 8.49
N ALA A 96 -4.71 -1.34 9.47
CA ALA A 96 -4.16 -2.62 9.89
C ALA A 96 -4.86 -3.73 9.12
N ARG A 97 -4.11 -4.62 8.46
CA ARG A 97 -4.67 -5.80 7.77
C ARG A 97 -3.88 -7.05 8.09
N LEU A 98 -4.51 -8.19 7.88
CA LEU A 98 -3.81 -9.47 7.76
C LEU A 98 -3.29 -9.57 6.31
N ASP A 99 -2.03 -9.96 6.14
CA ASP A 99 -1.53 -10.31 4.81
C ASP A 99 -1.92 -11.77 4.46
N GLU A 100 -1.56 -12.21 3.26
CA GLU A 100 -1.83 -13.58 2.79
C GLU A 100 -1.05 -14.65 3.58
N SER A 101 0.01 -14.26 4.31
CA SER A 101 0.82 -15.15 5.15
C SER A 101 0.27 -15.29 6.57
N GLY A 102 -0.77 -14.54 6.93
CA GLY A 102 -1.32 -14.51 8.28
C GLY A 102 -0.63 -13.52 9.22
N SER A 103 0.30 -12.71 8.70
CA SER A 103 1.03 -11.68 9.44
C SER A 103 0.21 -10.39 9.50
N TRP A 104 0.27 -9.71 10.66
CA TRP A 104 -0.34 -8.39 10.80
C TRP A 104 0.57 -7.33 10.19
N ILE A 105 0.00 -6.51 9.31
CA ILE A 105 0.73 -5.44 8.63
C ILE A 105 -0.02 -4.12 8.72
N VAL A 106 0.71 -3.04 8.50
CA VAL A 106 0.18 -1.68 8.42
C VAL A 106 0.43 -1.17 7.01
N GLU A 107 -0.64 -0.73 6.36
CA GLU A 107 -0.55 0.02 5.12
C GLU A 107 -0.90 1.47 5.35
N ALA A 108 -0.28 2.36 4.59
CA ALA A 108 -0.62 3.77 4.59
C ALA A 108 -0.65 4.34 3.17
N ARG A 109 -1.41 5.42 2.99
CA ARG A 109 -1.45 6.23 1.78
C ARG A 109 -1.71 7.69 2.12
N VAL A 110 -1.51 8.56 1.14
CA VAL A 110 -2.06 9.92 1.19
C VAL A 110 -3.57 9.82 1.03
N ARG A 111 -4.30 10.57 1.85
CA ARG A 111 -5.76 10.68 1.72
C ARG A 111 -6.04 11.27 0.34
N PRO A 112 -6.97 10.69 -0.44
CA PRO A 112 -7.43 11.33 -1.66
C PRO A 112 -7.92 12.74 -1.28
N ARG A 113 -7.45 13.74 -2.03
CA ARG A 113 -7.93 15.11 -1.86
C ARG A 113 -9.44 15.03 -2.07
N ALA A 114 -10.22 15.48 -1.10
CA ALA A 114 -11.63 15.73 -1.38
C ALA A 114 -11.61 16.81 -2.47
N ASP A 115 -11.91 16.43 -3.70
CA ASP A 115 -12.29 17.43 -4.70
C ASP A 115 -13.40 18.23 -4.03
N ALA A 116 -13.18 19.54 -3.92
CA ALA A 116 -14.15 20.45 -3.38
C ALA A 116 -15.43 20.25 -4.18
N ILE A 117 -16.37 19.50 -3.60
CA ILE A 117 -17.77 19.51 -4.02
C ILE A 117 -18.13 20.98 -3.92
N GLY A 118 -18.41 21.57 -5.08
CA GLY A 118 -18.46 23.00 -5.26
C GLY A 118 -19.29 23.70 -4.20
N GLU A 119 -18.91 24.93 -3.93
CA GLU A 119 -19.82 25.97 -3.45
C GLU A 119 -21.04 26.02 -4.38
N SER A 120 -22.02 25.12 -4.19
CA SER A 120 -23.38 25.44 -4.54
C SER A 120 -23.83 26.37 -3.43
N GLY A 121 -23.76 27.67 -3.70
CA GLY A 121 -24.47 28.67 -2.94
C GLY A 121 -25.92 28.19 -2.81
N ALA A 122 -26.27 27.69 -1.63
CA ALA A 122 -27.65 27.56 -1.26
C ALA A 122 -28.15 29.01 -1.20
N ASP A 123 -28.86 29.39 -2.26
CA ASP A 123 -29.81 30.50 -2.27
C ASP A 123 -30.47 30.54 -0.88
N MET A 124 -30.12 31.58 -0.14
CA MET A 124 -30.88 31.98 1.03
C MET A 124 -32.23 32.45 0.49
N ASP A 125 -33.18 31.53 0.41
CA ASP A 125 -34.57 31.86 0.10
C ASP A 125 -35.07 32.76 1.25
N PRO A 126 -35.34 34.05 1.02
CA PRO A 126 -35.81 34.91 2.09
C PRO A 126 -37.25 34.49 2.42
N LEU A 127 -37.45 33.98 3.63
CA LEU A 127 -38.79 33.85 4.21
C LEU A 127 -39.37 35.27 4.34
N PHE A 128 -40.51 35.46 3.68
CA PHE A 128 -41.43 36.60 3.74
C PHE A 128 -41.42 37.40 5.06
#